data_AF-A0A2W7QNN7-F1
#
_entry.id   AF-A0A2W7QNN7-F1
#
_cell.length_a   1.000
_cell.length_b   1.000
_cell.length_c   1.000
_cell.angle_alpha   90.00
_cell.angle_beta   90.00
_cell.angle_gamma   90.00
#
_symmetry.space_group_name_H-M   'P 1'
#
loop_
_entity.id
_entity.type
_entity.pdbx_description
1 polymer ?
#
loop_
_entity_poly.entity_id
_entity_poly.type
_entity_poly.pdbx_seq_one_letter_code
_entity_poly.pdbx_strand_id
1 'polypeptide(L)'
;MIKNILLLAEQAGKRLSFDGFLKFAQSKDESIIRLSIEFLTEVSLESLFLEIDFDEVPQFWRGTDYVWKPIATPYLSANYHSPKILKFADKTFVAAMTTTGCWEWDAKRGKLLWYLIHPDLNPTFLYDQDDKREWITTSTISKGVTYELCLFEGLGPVPEVARSPIGFVPTVCFTDHCDFDTPQLLVAQREFFARAGIRTTKGFFLHTYSYQGDFAAMDQAGMHDEFLRWEKDGHELTYHALSRSFREESWSEFQNFETPENFKQISTYIDHGYLAYNYTKQTNDKKADWYQHMEAKGIDLIWNYLDVMEGNALSNNQLSVFDSSIKSIKDAADWHIKNKLPINKSRDTKTWLAYGTSERFDKGIKHFNWLFRKRKLHGHKKILAAGIKIVPMVFDSEIWKKNLFERAKPFHFSRFSPVFFKAMNQPFTEISVFQTVSVKDFASVFSKPSLDKMKKECGLLIAHTYFGFLGSNHPRRLFLDESGALNPVAEHSFLLLGKEIQAGRLWNPTVKELHAFHRKLNGLAFDIINGQLQAVNAPGEVRYID
;
A
#
# COMPACT_ATOMS: atom_id res chain seq x y z
N MET A 1 -20.00 27.31 -10.33
CA MET A 1 -18.63 26.77 -10.10
C MET A 1 -18.33 25.66 -11.08
N ILE A 2 -19.07 24.55 -11.09
CA ILE A 2 -18.81 23.47 -12.08
C ILE A 2 -19.42 23.87 -13.43
N LYS A 3 -18.55 24.01 -14.43
CA LYS A 3 -18.90 24.45 -15.78
C LYS A 3 -19.25 23.29 -16.70
N ASN A 4 -18.41 22.27 -16.71
CA ASN A 4 -18.53 21.13 -17.63
C ASN A 4 -17.92 19.87 -17.02
N ILE A 5 -18.47 18.71 -17.38
CA ILE A 5 -17.97 17.40 -16.98
C ILE A 5 -17.89 16.54 -18.24
N LEU A 6 -16.69 16.06 -18.56
CA LEU A 6 -16.45 15.17 -19.69
C LEU A 6 -16.01 13.81 -19.15
N LEU A 7 -16.73 12.76 -19.52
CA LEU A 7 -16.21 11.42 -19.36
C LEU A 7 -15.14 11.16 -20.43
N LEU A 8 -14.08 10.45 -20.06
CA LEU A 8 -13.00 10.02 -20.96
C LEU A 8 -12.61 8.57 -20.63
N ALA A 9 -12.37 7.78 -21.67
CA ALA A 9 -11.85 6.41 -21.56
C ALA A 9 -10.64 6.24 -22.48
N GLU A 10 -9.62 5.52 -22.02
CA GLU A 10 -8.38 5.27 -22.75
C GLU A 10 -8.05 3.78 -22.83
N GLN A 11 -7.55 3.35 -23.98
CA GLN A 11 -7.03 2.00 -24.23
C GLN A 11 -5.88 2.08 -25.22
N ALA A 12 -4.76 1.40 -24.94
CA ALA A 12 -3.54 1.43 -25.74
C ALA A 12 -3.06 2.88 -26.05
N GLY A 13 -3.15 3.77 -25.07
CA GLY A 13 -2.79 5.18 -25.19
C GLY A 13 -3.68 6.01 -26.12
N LYS A 14 -4.87 5.51 -26.50
CA LYS A 14 -5.84 6.21 -27.36
C LYS A 14 -7.15 6.42 -26.63
N ARG A 15 -7.78 7.58 -26.89
CA ARG A 15 -9.15 7.86 -26.43
C ARG A 15 -10.15 7.02 -27.22
N LEU A 16 -11.11 6.44 -26.54
CA LEU A 16 -12.20 5.67 -27.13
C LEU A 16 -13.42 6.57 -27.37
N SER A 17 -14.19 6.30 -28.43
CA SER A 17 -15.57 6.81 -28.56
C SER A 17 -16.49 5.95 -27.71
N PHE A 18 -17.42 6.55 -26.96
CA PHE A 18 -18.36 5.80 -26.11
C PHE A 18 -19.41 5.00 -26.88
N ASP A 19 -19.57 5.29 -28.18
CA ASP A 19 -20.63 4.74 -29.01
C ASP A 19 -20.59 3.20 -29.00
N GLY A 20 -21.57 2.60 -28.31
CA GLY A 20 -21.83 1.16 -28.34
C GLY A 20 -21.34 0.34 -27.14
N PHE A 21 -20.52 0.89 -26.22
CA PHE A 21 -20.05 0.12 -25.05
C PHE A 21 -20.33 0.76 -23.69
N LEU A 22 -20.68 2.05 -23.63
CA LEU A 22 -20.94 2.74 -22.37
C LEU A 22 -22.05 3.78 -22.49
N LYS A 23 -22.86 3.90 -21.44
CA LYS A 23 -23.86 4.96 -21.26
C LYS A 23 -23.39 5.90 -20.16
N PHE A 24 -23.45 7.20 -20.42
CA PHE A 24 -23.16 8.25 -19.44
C PHE A 24 -24.37 9.17 -19.31
N ALA A 25 -24.82 9.38 -18.08
CA ALA A 25 -25.90 10.30 -17.76
C ALA A 25 -25.45 11.29 -16.68
N GLN A 26 -25.90 12.53 -16.83
CA GLN A 26 -25.66 13.61 -15.88
C GLN A 26 -26.95 14.35 -15.61
N SER A 27 -27.22 14.66 -14.34
CA SER A 27 -28.29 15.56 -13.92
C SER A 27 -27.76 16.51 -12.85
N LYS A 28 -28.26 17.75 -12.85
CA LYS A 28 -27.99 18.73 -11.80
C LYS A 28 -29.31 19.13 -11.15
N ASP A 29 -29.34 19.08 -9.83
CA ASP A 29 -30.46 19.51 -9.00
C ASP A 29 -29.90 20.40 -7.88
N GLU A 30 -30.24 21.69 -7.91
CA GLU A 30 -29.69 22.71 -7.00
C GLU A 30 -28.14 22.64 -6.88
N SER A 31 -27.65 22.29 -5.68
CA SER A 31 -26.24 22.14 -5.32
C SER A 31 -25.67 20.75 -5.61
N ILE A 32 -26.45 19.84 -6.20
CA ILE A 32 -26.08 18.43 -6.38
C ILE A 32 -25.96 18.12 -7.87
N ILE A 33 -24.83 17.49 -8.25
CA ILE A 33 -24.65 16.93 -9.58
C ILE A 33 -24.52 15.42 -9.44
N ARG A 34 -25.42 14.69 -10.11
CA ARG A 34 -25.44 13.22 -10.15
C ARG A 34 -24.94 12.73 -11.49
N LEU A 35 -24.09 11.72 -11.47
CA LEU A 35 -23.45 11.12 -12.63
C LEU A 35 -23.63 9.61 -12.55
N SER A 36 -24.13 9.02 -13.64
CA SER A 36 -24.28 7.56 -13.76
C SER A 36 -23.52 7.09 -15.00
N ILE A 37 -22.71 6.05 -14.82
CA ILE A 37 -21.95 5.41 -15.89
C ILE A 37 -22.31 3.93 -15.89
N GLU A 38 -22.77 3.40 -17.02
CA GLU A 38 -23.15 1.99 -17.18
C GLU A 38 -22.38 1.38 -18.36
N PHE A 39 -21.74 0.23 -18.13
CA PHE A 39 -21.07 -0.54 -19.17
C PHE A 39 -22.07 -1.44 -19.91
N LEU A 40 -22.29 -1.20 -21.20
CA LEU A 40 -23.27 -1.94 -22.02
C LEU A 40 -22.69 -3.24 -22.60
N THR A 41 -21.36 -3.30 -22.72
CA THR A 41 -20.61 -4.48 -23.14
C THR A 41 -19.38 -4.66 -22.27
N GLU A 42 -18.77 -5.84 -22.31
CA GLU A 42 -17.44 -6.02 -21.74
C GLU A 42 -16.40 -5.21 -22.52
N VAL A 43 -15.46 -4.59 -21.82
CA VAL A 43 -14.39 -3.79 -22.43
C VAL A 43 -13.14 -3.81 -21.56
N SER A 44 -11.96 -3.78 -22.19
CA SER A 44 -10.69 -3.62 -21.50
C SER A 44 -10.19 -2.19 -21.62
N LEU A 45 -9.99 -1.52 -20.49
CA LEU A 45 -9.58 -0.11 -20.44
C LEU A 45 -8.26 0.05 -19.69
N GLU A 46 -7.42 0.97 -20.13
CA GLU A 46 -6.30 1.47 -19.32
C GLU A 46 -6.79 2.45 -18.27
N SER A 47 -7.65 3.40 -18.68
CA SER A 47 -8.20 4.39 -17.78
C SER A 47 -9.65 4.76 -18.13
N LEU A 48 -10.41 5.15 -17.10
CA LEU A 48 -11.71 5.79 -17.19
C LEU A 48 -11.74 6.90 -16.14
N PHE A 49 -11.99 8.13 -16.58
CA PHE A 49 -12.01 9.27 -15.68
C PHE A 49 -12.94 10.38 -16.16
N LEU A 50 -13.40 11.18 -15.21
CA LEU A 50 -14.09 12.43 -15.49
C LEU A 50 -13.06 13.56 -15.53
N GLU A 51 -13.18 14.45 -16.50
CA GLU A 51 -12.51 15.73 -16.54
C GLU A 51 -13.53 16.81 -16.20
N ILE A 52 -13.29 17.53 -15.09
CA ILE A 52 -14.22 18.52 -14.56
C ILE A 52 -13.58 19.90 -14.69
N ASP A 53 -14.32 20.77 -15.40
CA ASP A 53 -13.99 22.16 -15.62
C ASP A 53 -14.78 23.07 -14.68
N PHE A 54 -14.14 24.15 -14.24
CA PHE A 54 -14.73 25.13 -13.35
C PHE A 54 -14.78 26.52 -14.00
N ASP A 55 -15.77 27.33 -13.62
CA ASP A 55 -15.87 28.73 -14.02
C ASP A 55 -14.78 29.59 -13.38
N GLU A 56 -14.39 29.23 -12.16
CA GLU A 56 -13.29 29.84 -11.40
C GLU A 56 -12.28 28.77 -11.01
N VAL A 57 -11.02 29.14 -10.80
CA VAL A 57 -10.01 28.18 -10.33
C VAL A 57 -10.15 27.98 -8.82
N PRO A 58 -10.23 26.75 -8.29
CA PRO A 58 -10.22 26.50 -6.86
C PRO A 58 -8.97 27.11 -6.20
N GLN A 59 -9.09 27.67 -5.01
CA GLN A 59 -7.94 28.21 -4.29
C GLN A 59 -7.23 27.15 -3.46
N PHE A 60 -8.01 26.25 -2.84
CA PHE A 60 -7.49 25.25 -1.93
C PHE A 60 -8.01 23.85 -2.22
N TRP A 61 -7.15 22.90 -1.90
CA TRP A 61 -7.38 21.47 -1.92
C TRP A 61 -7.32 20.93 -0.50
N ARG A 62 -8.24 20.04 -0.12
CA ARG A 62 -8.17 19.37 1.19
C ARG A 62 -7.19 18.21 1.14
N GLY A 63 -6.02 18.37 1.77
CA GLY A 63 -4.93 17.40 1.74
C GLY A 63 -5.23 16.10 2.48
N THR A 64 -4.46 15.06 2.16
CA THR A 64 -4.53 13.77 2.86
C THR A 64 -4.11 13.90 4.33
N ASP A 65 -3.42 14.98 4.71
CA ASP A 65 -3.06 15.32 6.09
C ASP A 65 -4.15 16.12 6.83
N TYR A 66 -5.35 16.28 6.25
CA TYR A 66 -6.42 17.13 6.76
C TYR A 66 -5.99 18.59 6.94
N VAL A 67 -5.22 19.11 5.99
CA VAL A 67 -4.84 20.53 5.93
C VAL A 67 -5.20 21.11 4.57
N TRP A 68 -5.64 22.37 4.53
CA TRP A 68 -5.84 23.10 3.28
C TRP A 68 -4.49 23.34 2.59
N LYS A 69 -4.35 22.88 1.36
CA LYS A 69 -3.18 23.09 0.50
C LYS A 69 -3.55 24.07 -0.61
N PRO A 70 -2.68 25.04 -0.95
CA PRO A 70 -2.89 25.86 -2.14
C PRO A 70 -2.98 24.97 -3.38
N ILE A 71 -3.87 25.30 -4.31
CA ILE A 71 -4.11 24.50 -5.53
C ILE A 71 -2.83 24.37 -6.41
N ALA A 72 -1.90 25.30 -6.27
CA ALA A 72 -0.60 25.29 -6.94
C ALA A 72 0.39 24.25 -6.37
N THR A 73 0.04 23.59 -5.27
CA THR A 73 0.84 22.50 -4.72
C THR A 73 0.93 21.38 -5.76
N PRO A 74 2.14 20.86 -6.06
CA PRO A 74 2.28 19.80 -7.06
C PRO A 74 1.74 18.47 -6.54
N TYR A 75 1.31 17.61 -7.46
CA TYR A 75 0.90 16.22 -7.19
C TYR A 75 -0.25 16.06 -6.17
N LEU A 76 -1.23 16.96 -6.21
CA LEU A 76 -2.44 16.85 -5.38
C LEU A 76 -3.31 15.70 -5.87
N SER A 77 -3.47 14.69 -5.01
CA SER A 77 -4.40 13.57 -5.22
C SER A 77 -5.16 13.22 -3.94
N ALA A 78 -6.36 12.68 -4.09
CA ALA A 78 -7.23 12.26 -2.99
C ALA A 78 -7.98 10.99 -3.40
N ASN A 79 -7.54 9.86 -2.85
CA ASN A 79 -8.22 8.58 -2.98
C ASN A 79 -9.38 8.48 -1.97
N TYR A 80 -9.87 7.26 -1.75
CA TYR A 80 -10.98 7.00 -0.82
C TYR A 80 -10.62 7.26 0.67
N HIS A 81 -9.32 7.25 1.05
CA HIS A 81 -8.90 7.63 2.41
C HIS A 81 -9.02 9.15 2.62
N SER A 82 -9.01 9.94 1.56
CA SER A 82 -8.82 11.38 1.66
C SER A 82 -10.11 12.15 1.38
N PRO A 83 -10.35 13.27 2.07
CA PRO A 83 -11.46 14.15 1.71
C PRO A 83 -11.27 14.65 0.27
N LYS A 84 -12.24 14.38 -0.59
CA LYS A 84 -12.29 14.90 -1.96
C LYS A 84 -13.01 16.24 -1.95
N ILE A 85 -12.31 17.28 -1.53
CA ILE A 85 -12.89 18.60 -1.26
C ILE A 85 -12.00 19.71 -1.84
N LEU A 86 -12.62 20.62 -2.59
CA LEU A 86 -12.05 21.87 -3.11
C LEU A 86 -12.74 23.06 -2.45
N LYS A 87 -12.00 24.16 -2.25
CA LYS A 87 -12.50 25.42 -1.73
C LYS A 87 -12.16 26.58 -2.67
N PHE A 88 -13.13 27.43 -2.93
CA PHE A 88 -13.04 28.58 -3.83
C PHE A 88 -12.93 29.90 -3.06
N ALA A 89 -12.65 30.98 -3.79
CA ALA A 89 -12.42 32.32 -3.21
C ALA A 89 -13.66 32.88 -2.50
N ASP A 90 -14.83 32.61 -3.05
CA ASP A 90 -16.15 32.97 -2.53
C ASP A 90 -16.61 32.10 -1.34
N LYS A 91 -15.75 31.18 -0.88
CA LYS A 91 -16.01 30.15 0.14
C LYS A 91 -16.97 29.04 -0.30
N THR A 92 -17.31 28.95 -1.58
CA THR A 92 -18.00 27.77 -2.12
C THR A 92 -17.09 26.55 -2.02
N PHE A 93 -17.70 25.40 -1.74
CA PHE A 93 -17.04 24.10 -1.75
C PHE A 93 -17.52 23.27 -2.93
N VAL A 94 -16.60 22.48 -3.47
CA VAL A 94 -16.94 21.33 -4.30
C VAL A 94 -16.45 20.07 -3.60
N ALA A 95 -17.36 19.14 -3.30
CA ALA A 95 -17.04 17.92 -2.57
C ALA A 95 -17.62 16.69 -3.27
N ALA A 96 -16.87 15.58 -3.29
CA ALA A 96 -17.44 14.29 -3.67
C ALA A 96 -18.38 13.78 -2.57
N MET A 97 -19.56 13.33 -2.96
CA MET A 97 -20.53 12.67 -2.09
C MET A 97 -20.40 11.14 -2.12
N THR A 98 -19.26 10.64 -2.61
CA THR A 98 -18.89 9.21 -2.63
C THR A 98 -17.38 9.10 -2.40
N THR A 99 -16.92 7.96 -1.88
CA THR A 99 -15.49 7.68 -1.74
C THR A 99 -14.87 7.04 -2.98
N THR A 100 -15.69 6.66 -3.96
CA THR A 100 -15.31 6.02 -5.22
C THR A 100 -14.21 6.78 -5.97
N GLY A 101 -13.24 6.03 -6.50
CA GLY A 101 -12.17 6.56 -7.35
C GLY A 101 -11.18 7.48 -6.62
N CYS A 102 -10.37 8.18 -7.42
CA CYS A 102 -9.37 9.13 -6.94
C CYS A 102 -9.48 10.45 -7.70
N TRP A 103 -9.45 11.55 -6.97
CA TRP A 103 -9.27 12.88 -7.55
C TRP A 103 -7.79 13.18 -7.76
N GLU A 104 -7.46 13.86 -8.84
CA GLU A 104 -6.15 14.44 -9.11
C GLU A 104 -6.32 15.84 -9.72
N TRP A 105 -5.54 16.80 -9.25
CA TRP A 105 -5.52 18.14 -9.86
C TRP A 105 -4.48 18.25 -10.97
N ASP A 106 -4.93 18.53 -12.20
CA ASP A 106 -4.06 18.88 -13.30
C ASP A 106 -3.79 20.38 -13.31
N ALA A 107 -2.72 20.79 -12.62
CA ALA A 107 -2.32 22.18 -12.53
C ALA A 107 -1.96 22.83 -13.89
N LYS A 108 -1.60 22.05 -14.91
CA LYS A 108 -1.27 22.61 -16.25
C LYS A 108 -2.53 22.99 -17.01
N ARG A 109 -3.57 22.18 -16.89
CA ARG A 109 -4.85 22.41 -17.57
C ARG A 109 -5.86 23.16 -16.70
N GLY A 110 -5.61 23.27 -15.40
CA GLY A 110 -6.55 23.87 -14.45
C GLY A 110 -7.81 23.04 -14.27
N LYS A 111 -7.68 21.71 -14.30
CA LYS A 111 -8.82 20.78 -14.31
C LYS A 111 -8.71 19.76 -13.19
N LEU A 112 -9.87 19.33 -12.69
CA LEU A 112 -9.97 18.19 -11.80
C LEU A 112 -10.16 16.92 -12.63
N LEU A 113 -9.33 15.92 -12.39
CA LEU A 113 -9.47 14.58 -12.96
C LEU A 113 -10.01 13.64 -11.88
N TRP A 114 -11.10 12.95 -12.15
CA TRP A 114 -11.67 11.93 -11.26
C TRP A 114 -11.54 10.55 -11.89
N TYR A 115 -10.49 9.83 -11.51
CA TYR A 115 -10.20 8.49 -11.99
C TYR A 115 -11.09 7.45 -11.31
N LEU A 116 -11.77 6.64 -12.12
CA LEU A 116 -12.57 5.49 -11.71
C LEU A 116 -11.84 4.18 -12.02
N ILE A 117 -11.12 4.17 -13.15
CA ILE A 117 -10.23 3.08 -13.57
C ILE A 117 -8.88 3.71 -13.92
N HIS A 118 -7.81 3.16 -13.35
CA HIS A 118 -6.42 3.51 -13.66
C HIS A 118 -5.49 2.45 -13.03
N PRO A 119 -4.32 2.12 -13.62
CA PRO A 119 -3.44 1.10 -13.06
C PRO A 119 -2.93 1.43 -11.65
N ASP A 120 -2.63 2.71 -11.38
CA ASP A 120 -2.20 3.19 -10.06
C ASP A 120 -3.31 3.17 -8.98
N LEU A 121 -4.59 2.95 -9.33
CA LEU A 121 -5.66 2.71 -8.33
C LEU A 121 -5.60 1.29 -7.79
N ASN A 122 -5.28 0.33 -8.67
CA ASN A 122 -5.25 -1.11 -8.38
C ASN A 122 -3.91 -1.73 -8.82
N PRO A 123 -2.76 -1.26 -8.30
CA PRO A 123 -1.44 -1.63 -8.78
C PRO A 123 -1.21 -3.14 -8.66
N THR A 124 -1.32 -3.82 -9.79
CA THR A 124 -1.29 -5.27 -9.92
C THR A 124 -0.18 -5.66 -10.88
N PHE A 125 0.64 -6.63 -10.48
CA PHE A 125 1.65 -7.22 -11.36
C PHE A 125 1.68 -8.74 -11.21
N LEU A 126 2.31 -9.40 -12.17
CA LEU A 126 2.63 -10.83 -12.15
C LEU A 126 4.14 -11.02 -12.24
N TYR A 127 4.65 -12.16 -11.78
CA TYR A 127 6.01 -12.57 -12.09
C TYR A 127 6.01 -13.46 -13.33
N ASP A 128 6.83 -13.13 -14.33
CA ASP A 128 7.07 -13.99 -15.48
C ASP A 128 7.99 -15.19 -15.11
N GLN A 129 8.32 -16.01 -16.10
CA GLN A 129 9.19 -17.18 -15.94
C GLN A 129 10.63 -16.81 -15.52
N ASP A 130 11.05 -15.56 -15.73
CA ASP A 130 12.36 -15.01 -15.38
C ASP A 130 12.31 -14.17 -14.08
N ASP A 131 11.26 -14.32 -13.27
CA ASP A 131 10.98 -13.53 -12.07
C ASP A 131 10.95 -12.01 -12.31
N LYS A 132 10.53 -11.59 -13.51
CA LYS A 132 10.29 -10.18 -13.84
C LYS A 132 8.88 -9.80 -13.44
N ARG A 133 8.72 -8.60 -12.87
CA ARG A 133 7.40 -8.01 -12.66
C ARG A 133 6.83 -7.53 -13.99
N GLU A 134 5.61 -7.96 -14.27
CA GLU A 134 4.83 -7.50 -15.41
C GLU A 134 3.57 -6.81 -14.89
N TRP A 135 3.57 -5.49 -14.97
CA TRP A 135 2.45 -4.68 -14.51
C TRP A 135 1.25 -4.86 -15.43
N ILE A 136 0.10 -5.16 -14.83
CA ILE A 136 -1.16 -5.18 -15.53
C ILE A 136 -1.61 -3.73 -15.68
N THR A 137 -1.68 -3.26 -16.93
CA THR A 137 -2.02 -1.86 -17.24
C THR A 137 -3.44 -1.69 -17.76
N THR A 138 -4.19 -2.77 -17.91
CA THR A 138 -5.57 -2.76 -18.39
C THR A 138 -6.47 -3.53 -17.45
N SER A 139 -7.67 -3.01 -17.22
CA SER A 139 -8.73 -3.66 -16.46
C SER A 139 -9.84 -4.08 -17.41
N THR A 140 -10.23 -5.35 -17.38
CA THR A 140 -11.44 -5.85 -18.06
C THR A 140 -12.64 -5.58 -17.17
N ILE A 141 -13.62 -4.85 -17.71
CA ILE A 141 -14.85 -4.47 -17.02
C ILE A 141 -16.01 -5.21 -17.67
N SER A 142 -16.74 -5.97 -16.87
CA SER A 142 -17.89 -6.75 -17.34
C SER A 142 -19.08 -5.86 -17.70
N LYS A 143 -19.92 -6.36 -18.61
CA LYS A 143 -21.22 -5.76 -18.93
C LYS A 143 -22.09 -5.62 -17.66
N GLY A 144 -22.77 -4.49 -17.53
CA GLY A 144 -23.70 -4.19 -16.44
C GLY A 144 -23.04 -3.57 -15.21
N VAL A 145 -21.70 -3.40 -15.19
CA VAL A 145 -21.04 -2.63 -14.14
C VAL A 145 -21.50 -1.18 -14.22
N THR A 146 -21.89 -0.61 -13.08
CA THR A 146 -22.36 0.78 -12.95
C THR A 146 -21.51 1.56 -11.95
N TYR A 147 -21.22 2.82 -12.26
CA TYR A 147 -20.69 3.79 -11.31
C TYR A 147 -21.72 4.89 -11.08
N GLU A 148 -22.16 5.02 -9.83
CA GLU A 148 -23.00 6.13 -9.38
C GLU A 148 -22.12 7.11 -8.59
N LEU A 149 -21.99 8.33 -9.11
CA LEU A 149 -21.14 9.37 -8.55
C LEU A 149 -21.97 10.62 -8.29
N CYS A 150 -21.54 11.39 -7.29
CA CYS A 150 -22.26 12.57 -6.89
C CYS A 150 -21.29 13.66 -6.39
N LEU A 151 -21.53 14.90 -6.80
CA LEU A 151 -20.80 16.09 -6.39
C LEU A 151 -21.76 17.05 -5.69
N PHE A 152 -21.30 17.61 -4.58
CA PHE A 152 -21.89 18.77 -3.94
C PHE A 152 -21.16 20.03 -4.38
N GLU A 153 -21.90 21.10 -4.64
CA GLU A 153 -21.43 22.44 -4.97
C GLU A 153 -22.25 23.46 -4.16
N GLY A 154 -21.68 24.02 -3.09
CA GLY A 154 -22.42 24.95 -2.24
C GLY A 154 -21.62 25.58 -1.12
N LEU A 155 -22.29 26.48 -0.40
CA LEU A 155 -21.77 27.16 0.79
C LEU A 155 -22.00 26.30 2.05
N GLY A 156 -21.23 26.61 3.09
CA GLY A 156 -21.38 25.99 4.41
C GLY A 156 -20.36 24.90 4.66
N PRO A 157 -20.31 24.41 5.91
CA PRO A 157 -19.30 23.46 6.30
C PRO A 157 -19.48 22.12 5.58
N VAL A 158 -18.36 21.51 5.21
CA VAL A 158 -18.34 20.18 4.60
C VAL A 158 -17.81 19.15 5.59
N PRO A 159 -18.36 17.92 5.60
CA PRO A 159 -17.94 16.89 6.54
C PRO A 159 -16.60 16.29 6.11
N GLU A 160 -15.74 16.04 7.08
CA GLU A 160 -14.58 15.17 6.93
C GLU A 160 -14.59 14.08 8.00
N VAL A 161 -14.23 12.87 7.61
CA VAL A 161 -14.34 11.66 8.43
C VAL A 161 -12.95 11.17 8.81
N ALA A 162 -12.79 10.80 10.08
CA ALA A 162 -11.58 10.19 10.58
C ALA A 162 -11.31 8.82 9.94
N ARG A 163 -10.03 8.52 9.70
CA ARG A 163 -9.55 7.21 9.20
C ARG A 163 -9.33 6.17 10.29
N SER A 164 -9.78 6.46 11.50
CA SER A 164 -9.66 5.54 12.64
C SER A 164 -10.96 5.56 13.45
N PRO A 165 -11.27 4.47 14.17
CA PRO A 165 -12.42 4.42 15.07
C PRO A 165 -12.25 5.29 16.31
N ILE A 166 -11.05 5.80 16.58
CA ILE A 166 -10.71 6.58 17.78
C ILE A 166 -10.38 8.05 17.43
N GLY A 167 -10.91 8.55 16.31
CA GLY A 167 -10.80 9.95 15.90
C GLY A 167 -9.65 10.23 14.92
N PHE A 168 -9.28 11.50 14.81
CA PHE A 168 -8.23 11.99 13.90
C PHE A 168 -6.83 11.72 14.47
N VAL A 169 -6.46 10.44 14.52
CA VAL A 169 -5.16 9.97 15.01
C VAL A 169 -4.47 9.10 13.96
N PRO A 170 -3.13 8.99 13.98
CA PRO A 170 -2.39 8.12 13.08
C PRO A 170 -2.69 6.64 13.34
N THR A 171 -2.44 5.83 12.32
CA THR A 171 -2.58 4.39 12.36
C THR A 171 -1.25 3.71 12.08
N VAL A 172 -0.82 2.80 12.95
CA VAL A 172 0.37 1.96 12.72
C VAL A 172 -0.04 0.49 12.86
N CYS A 173 0.05 -0.24 11.77
CA CYS A 173 -0.22 -1.66 11.66
C CYS A 173 1.08 -2.39 11.33
N PHE A 174 1.22 -3.64 11.78
CA PHE A 174 2.40 -4.47 11.53
C PHE A 174 2.02 -5.74 10.79
N THR A 175 2.79 -6.10 9.77
CA THR A 175 2.84 -7.45 9.20
C THR A 175 4.22 -8.06 9.43
N ASP A 176 4.24 -9.26 9.98
CA ASP A 176 5.49 -9.97 10.21
C ASP A 176 5.85 -10.90 9.06
N HIS A 177 7.13 -10.87 8.72
CA HIS A 177 7.79 -11.75 7.80
C HIS A 177 8.55 -12.82 8.59
N CYS A 178 7.86 -13.91 8.88
CA CYS A 178 8.27 -14.93 9.84
C CYS A 178 9.42 -15.86 9.37
N ASP A 179 10.09 -15.55 8.24
CA ASP A 179 11.21 -16.30 7.66
C ASP A 179 12.38 -16.55 8.64
N PHE A 180 12.47 -15.82 9.75
CA PHE A 180 13.57 -15.94 10.72
C PHE A 180 13.13 -16.34 12.12
N ASP A 181 11.86 -16.70 12.29
CA ASP A 181 11.35 -17.09 13.59
C ASP A 181 11.81 -18.49 13.97
N THR A 182 12.61 -18.57 15.02
CA THR A 182 12.82 -19.80 15.78
C THR A 182 11.73 -19.92 16.86
N PRO A 183 11.46 -21.11 17.40
CA PRO A 183 10.54 -21.27 18.53
C PRO A 183 10.83 -20.32 19.70
N GLN A 184 12.12 -20.12 20.02
CA GLN A 184 12.54 -19.23 21.10
C GLN A 184 12.27 -17.75 20.78
N LEU A 185 12.62 -17.31 19.56
CA LEU A 185 12.35 -15.93 19.15
C LEU A 185 10.85 -15.65 19.03
N LEU A 186 10.04 -16.63 18.63
CA LEU A 186 8.59 -16.49 18.54
C LEU A 186 7.98 -16.16 19.93
N VAL A 187 8.38 -16.89 20.97
CA VAL A 187 7.94 -16.63 22.35
C VAL A 187 8.41 -15.25 22.82
N ALA A 188 9.70 -14.93 22.61
CA ALA A 188 10.27 -13.66 23.03
C ALA A 188 9.59 -12.45 22.35
N GLN A 189 9.20 -12.59 21.08
CA GLN A 189 8.42 -11.57 20.37
C GLN A 189 7.06 -11.33 21.01
N ARG A 190 6.29 -12.40 21.26
CA ARG A 190 4.95 -12.30 21.85
C ARG A 190 4.99 -11.59 23.19
N GLU A 191 5.87 -12.05 24.07
CA GLU A 191 6.02 -11.50 25.42
C GLU A 191 6.43 -10.03 25.39
N PHE A 192 7.33 -9.67 24.48
CA PHE A 192 7.73 -8.29 24.28
C PHE A 192 6.56 -7.41 23.82
N PHE A 193 5.81 -7.85 22.80
CA PHE A 193 4.69 -7.07 22.27
C PHE A 193 3.53 -6.94 23.25
N ALA A 194 3.22 -8.02 23.98
CA ALA A 194 2.25 -7.98 25.08
C ALA A 194 2.65 -6.95 26.14
N ARG A 195 3.94 -6.93 26.56
CA ARG A 195 4.48 -5.91 27.49
C ARG A 195 4.40 -4.50 26.91
N ALA A 196 4.69 -4.34 25.62
CA ALA A 196 4.67 -3.04 24.96
C ALA A 196 3.24 -2.53 24.65
N GLY A 197 2.21 -3.39 24.77
CA GLY A 197 0.85 -3.06 24.36
C GLY A 197 0.72 -2.91 22.84
N ILE A 198 1.42 -3.75 22.09
CA ILE A 198 1.46 -3.72 20.62
C ILE A 198 0.83 -5.00 20.08
N ARG A 199 -0.02 -4.84 19.07
CA ARG A 199 -0.63 -5.93 18.30
C ARG A 199 -0.07 -5.94 16.89
N THR A 200 0.00 -7.14 16.33
CA THR A 200 0.61 -7.40 15.03
C THR A 200 -0.22 -8.40 14.24
N THR A 201 0.01 -8.44 12.92
CA THR A 201 -0.43 -9.53 12.05
C THR A 201 0.75 -10.46 11.86
N LYS A 202 0.73 -11.56 12.61
CA LYS A 202 1.82 -12.50 12.77
C LYS A 202 1.76 -13.59 11.69
N GLY A 203 2.76 -13.58 10.82
CA GLY A 203 2.97 -14.65 9.84
C GLY A 203 3.38 -15.95 10.50
N PHE A 204 2.93 -17.08 9.94
CA PHE A 204 3.46 -18.40 10.27
C PHE A 204 3.38 -19.34 9.07
N PHE A 205 4.17 -20.42 9.11
CA PHE A 205 4.10 -21.53 8.16
C PHE A 205 3.27 -22.67 8.76
N LEU A 206 2.47 -23.35 7.95
CA LEU A 206 1.78 -24.57 8.37
C LEU A 206 2.75 -25.74 8.56
N HIS A 207 3.75 -25.82 7.68
CA HIS A 207 4.64 -26.98 7.61
C HIS A 207 6.10 -26.58 7.87
N THR A 208 6.77 -27.35 8.74
CA THR A 208 8.19 -27.17 9.12
C THR A 208 9.13 -27.30 7.93
N TYR A 209 8.70 -27.97 6.85
CA TYR A 209 9.54 -28.29 5.71
C TYR A 209 10.37 -27.09 5.22
N SER A 210 11.67 -27.18 5.46
CA SER A 210 12.68 -26.18 5.16
C SER A 210 14.02 -26.86 4.91
N TYR A 211 14.77 -26.40 3.91
CA TYR A 211 16.17 -26.81 3.70
C TYR A 211 17.15 -26.16 4.70
N GLN A 212 16.65 -25.31 5.59
CA GLN A 212 17.44 -24.51 6.52
C GLN A 212 16.81 -24.60 7.92
N GLY A 213 17.61 -24.96 8.93
CA GLY A 213 17.39 -24.70 10.37
C GLY A 213 16.11 -25.23 11.04
N ASP A 214 16.08 -25.11 12.38
CA ASP A 214 14.87 -25.27 13.21
C ASP A 214 14.13 -23.93 13.26
N PHE A 215 13.04 -23.82 12.51
CA PHE A 215 12.20 -22.63 12.46
C PHE A 215 10.77 -22.96 12.88
N ALA A 216 10.10 -21.97 13.46
CA ALA A 216 8.74 -22.14 13.94
C ALA A 216 7.75 -22.38 12.79
N ALA A 217 7.01 -23.47 12.88
CA ALA A 217 5.88 -23.81 12.02
C ALA A 217 4.79 -24.52 12.83
N MET A 218 3.57 -24.56 12.32
CA MET A 218 2.39 -25.06 13.04
C MET A 218 2.53 -26.54 13.45
N ASP A 219 3.10 -27.37 12.57
CA ASP A 219 3.29 -28.81 12.79
C ASP A 219 4.45 -29.16 13.74
N GLN A 220 5.20 -28.17 14.23
CA GLN A 220 6.26 -28.37 15.21
C GLN A 220 5.69 -28.45 16.64
N ALA A 221 6.26 -29.33 17.46
CA ALA A 221 5.82 -29.55 18.84
C ALA A 221 5.79 -28.24 19.66
N GLY A 222 4.65 -27.98 20.29
CA GLY A 222 4.43 -26.80 21.15
C GLY A 222 4.12 -25.49 20.41
N MET A 223 4.23 -25.45 19.07
CA MET A 223 3.96 -24.23 18.30
C MET A 223 2.47 -23.92 18.18
N HIS A 224 1.61 -24.95 18.08
CA HIS A 224 0.16 -24.77 18.10
C HIS A 224 -0.31 -23.95 19.32
N ASP A 225 0.12 -24.35 20.52
CA ASP A 225 -0.20 -23.65 21.77
C ASP A 225 0.39 -22.24 21.81
N GLU A 226 1.61 -22.04 21.29
CA GLU A 226 2.21 -20.71 21.21
C GLU A 226 1.40 -19.79 20.30
N PHE A 227 0.98 -20.24 19.11
CA PHE A 227 0.14 -19.43 18.23
C PHE A 227 -1.24 -19.14 18.82
N LEU A 228 -1.84 -20.07 19.58
CA LEU A 228 -3.06 -19.77 20.35
C LEU A 228 -2.82 -18.66 21.40
N ARG A 229 -1.64 -18.61 22.02
CA ARG A 229 -1.27 -17.50 22.92
C ARG A 229 -1.16 -16.17 22.17
N TRP A 230 -0.60 -16.16 20.96
CA TRP A 230 -0.58 -14.96 20.11
C TRP A 230 -2.01 -14.46 19.83
N GLU A 231 -2.93 -15.34 19.44
CA GLU A 231 -4.31 -14.92 19.18
C GLU A 231 -5.01 -14.41 20.45
N LYS A 232 -4.76 -15.06 21.59
CA LYS A 232 -5.29 -14.63 22.90
C LYS A 232 -4.77 -13.26 23.33
N ASP A 233 -3.52 -12.95 23.01
CA ASP A 233 -2.91 -11.63 23.26
C ASP A 233 -3.42 -10.55 22.27
N GLY A 234 -4.33 -10.92 21.37
CA GLY A 234 -5.05 -10.01 20.47
C GLY A 234 -4.36 -9.80 19.12
N HIS A 235 -3.35 -10.61 18.80
CA HIS A 235 -2.72 -10.60 17.49
C HIS A 235 -3.60 -11.30 16.44
N GLU A 236 -3.39 -10.95 15.18
CA GLU A 236 -3.91 -11.70 14.04
C GLU A 236 -2.89 -12.73 13.60
N LEU A 237 -3.32 -13.94 13.29
CA LEU A 237 -2.48 -14.95 12.65
C LEU A 237 -2.75 -14.95 11.14
N THR A 238 -1.69 -15.00 10.34
CA THR A 238 -1.76 -15.02 8.87
C THR A 238 -0.85 -16.10 8.31
N TYR A 239 -1.26 -16.70 7.20
CA TYR A 239 -0.36 -17.57 6.45
C TYR A 239 0.78 -16.76 5.85
N HIS A 240 1.99 -17.31 5.89
CA HIS A 240 3.17 -16.82 5.17
C HIS A 240 3.65 -17.88 4.19
N ALA A 241 2.94 -18.09 3.08
CA ALA A 241 2.89 -19.38 2.38
C ALA A 241 2.51 -20.54 3.33
N LEU A 242 2.54 -21.77 2.84
CA LEU A 242 2.28 -22.95 3.68
C LEU A 242 3.56 -23.56 4.26
N SER A 243 4.68 -23.37 3.58
CA SER A 243 6.01 -23.84 3.96
C SER A 243 7.09 -22.91 3.38
N ARG A 244 8.36 -23.18 3.69
CA ARG A 244 9.51 -22.37 3.23
C ARG A 244 10.15 -22.90 1.95
N SER A 245 9.66 -24.02 1.44
CA SER A 245 10.31 -24.77 0.37
C SER A 245 9.29 -25.62 -0.37
N PHE A 246 9.53 -25.86 -1.65
CA PHE A 246 8.62 -26.60 -2.50
C PHE A 246 9.03 -28.07 -2.61
N ARG A 247 8.05 -28.98 -2.51
CA ARG A 247 8.15 -30.42 -2.81
C ARG A 247 6.87 -30.90 -3.50
N GLU A 248 6.86 -32.13 -4.00
CA GLU A 248 5.71 -32.67 -4.75
C GLU A 248 4.41 -32.65 -3.93
N GLU A 249 4.51 -32.95 -2.63
CA GLU A 249 3.39 -32.94 -1.68
C GLU A 249 2.81 -31.54 -1.46
N SER A 250 3.59 -30.48 -1.74
CA SER A 250 3.18 -29.10 -1.51
C SER A 250 1.93 -28.71 -2.29
N TRP A 251 1.72 -29.28 -3.49
CA TRP A 251 0.46 -29.07 -4.21
C TRP A 251 -0.75 -29.66 -3.47
N SER A 252 -0.62 -30.86 -2.93
CA SER A 252 -1.68 -31.48 -2.13
C SER A 252 -1.94 -30.67 -0.85
N GLU A 253 -0.88 -30.19 -0.19
CA GLU A 253 -0.99 -29.29 0.97
C GLU A 253 -1.76 -28.01 0.60
N PHE A 254 -1.47 -27.41 -0.56
CA PHE A 254 -2.16 -26.21 -1.03
C PHE A 254 -3.62 -26.45 -1.45
N GLN A 255 -3.94 -27.61 -2.00
CA GLN A 255 -5.34 -27.92 -2.33
C GLN A 255 -6.17 -28.15 -1.05
N ASN A 256 -5.56 -28.74 -0.03
CA ASN A 256 -6.28 -29.27 1.12
C ASN A 256 -6.11 -28.45 2.41
N PHE A 257 -5.32 -27.37 2.43
CA PHE A 257 -5.15 -26.59 3.67
C PHE A 257 -6.48 -26.03 4.15
N GLU A 258 -6.62 -25.95 5.47
CA GLU A 258 -7.75 -25.38 6.18
C GLU A 258 -7.21 -24.59 7.37
N THR A 259 -8.04 -23.72 7.95
CA THR A 259 -7.70 -23.08 9.23
C THR A 259 -7.46 -24.17 10.29
N PRO A 260 -6.34 -24.14 11.03
CA PRO A 260 -6.08 -25.07 12.12
C PRO A 260 -7.22 -25.10 13.15
N GLU A 261 -7.46 -26.26 13.75
CA GLU A 261 -8.49 -26.42 14.77
C GLU A 261 -8.28 -25.45 15.94
N ASN A 262 -9.36 -24.93 16.53
CA ASN A 262 -9.37 -23.97 17.64
C ASN A 262 -8.86 -22.56 17.32
N PHE A 263 -8.51 -22.26 16.06
CA PHE A 263 -8.11 -20.91 15.64
C PHE A 263 -9.34 -20.17 15.11
N LYS A 264 -9.34 -18.84 15.22
CA LYS A 264 -10.27 -18.03 14.40
C LYS A 264 -9.94 -18.24 12.93
N GLN A 265 -10.95 -18.15 12.07
CA GLN A 265 -10.75 -18.20 10.61
C GLN A 265 -9.63 -17.24 10.19
N ILE A 266 -8.56 -17.83 9.68
CA ILE A 266 -7.43 -17.09 9.10
C ILE A 266 -7.90 -16.62 7.73
N SER A 267 -7.89 -15.31 7.52
CA SER A 267 -8.40 -14.70 6.28
C SER A 267 -7.35 -13.88 5.52
N THR A 268 -6.17 -13.73 6.12
CA THR A 268 -5.03 -13.04 5.50
C THR A 268 -4.01 -14.06 5.01
N TYR A 269 -3.48 -13.82 3.82
CA TYR A 269 -2.43 -14.62 3.21
C TYR A 269 -1.31 -13.72 2.68
N ILE A 270 -0.09 -14.01 3.10
CA ILE A 270 1.14 -13.32 2.71
C ILE A 270 2.06 -14.38 2.12
N ASP A 271 2.81 -14.07 1.07
CA ASP A 271 3.97 -14.87 0.65
C ASP A 271 5.04 -13.97 0.01
N HIS A 272 5.90 -14.44 -0.92
CA HIS A 272 6.85 -13.57 -1.61
C HIS A 272 6.53 -13.32 -3.09
N GLY A 273 5.57 -14.04 -3.68
CA GLY A 273 5.16 -13.89 -5.09
C GLY A 273 6.07 -14.47 -6.17
N TYR A 274 7.33 -14.81 -5.89
CA TYR A 274 8.29 -15.20 -6.94
C TYR A 274 8.96 -16.58 -6.76
N LEU A 275 8.97 -17.14 -5.55
CA LEU A 275 9.56 -18.45 -5.26
C LEU A 275 8.61 -19.58 -5.61
N ALA A 276 9.15 -20.79 -5.84
CA ALA A 276 8.37 -21.95 -6.26
C ALA A 276 7.26 -22.38 -5.26
N TYR A 277 7.43 -22.05 -3.98
CA TYR A 277 6.44 -22.32 -2.93
C TYR A 277 5.47 -21.15 -2.69
N ASN A 278 5.57 -20.07 -3.47
CA ASN A 278 4.62 -18.98 -3.44
C ASN A 278 3.49 -19.26 -4.41
N TYR A 279 2.35 -19.72 -3.87
CA TYR A 279 1.17 -20.03 -4.67
C TYR A 279 0.54 -18.81 -5.32
N THR A 280 0.95 -17.60 -4.95
CA THR A 280 0.53 -16.37 -5.66
C THR A 280 1.24 -16.17 -6.99
N LYS A 281 2.33 -16.92 -7.28
CA LYS A 281 3.00 -16.92 -8.58
C LYS A 281 2.15 -17.67 -9.62
N GLN A 282 1.13 -16.99 -10.14
CA GLN A 282 0.21 -17.51 -11.13
C GLN A 282 0.40 -16.85 -12.49
N THR A 283 0.18 -17.63 -13.55
CA THR A 283 -0.02 -17.06 -14.89
C THR A 283 -1.36 -16.32 -14.93
N ASN A 284 -1.49 -15.36 -15.85
CA ASN A 284 -2.68 -14.50 -15.89
C ASN A 284 -3.98 -15.29 -16.11
N ASP A 285 -3.93 -16.36 -16.90
CA ASP A 285 -5.05 -17.26 -17.19
C ASP A 285 -5.51 -18.08 -15.96
N LYS A 286 -4.61 -18.35 -15.00
CA LYS A 286 -4.93 -19.14 -13.80
C LYS A 286 -5.31 -18.30 -12.58
N LYS A 287 -5.22 -16.97 -12.70
CA LYS A 287 -5.38 -16.06 -11.56
C LYS A 287 -6.81 -16.08 -11.00
N ALA A 288 -7.81 -16.16 -11.88
CA ALA A 288 -9.21 -16.22 -11.47
C ALA A 288 -9.49 -17.48 -10.65
N ASP A 289 -9.08 -18.65 -11.15
CA ASP A 289 -9.23 -19.95 -10.47
C ASP A 289 -8.50 -19.95 -9.13
N TRP A 290 -7.29 -19.38 -9.08
CA TRP A 290 -6.52 -19.26 -7.85
C TRP A 290 -7.25 -18.39 -6.81
N TYR A 291 -7.79 -17.23 -7.19
CA TYR A 291 -8.56 -16.41 -6.25
C TYR A 291 -9.83 -17.12 -5.76
N GLN A 292 -10.53 -17.86 -6.63
CA GLN A 292 -11.70 -18.65 -6.21
C GLN A 292 -11.31 -19.73 -5.20
N HIS A 293 -10.18 -20.41 -5.42
CA HIS A 293 -9.64 -21.36 -4.44
C HIS A 293 -9.35 -20.68 -3.11
N MET A 294 -8.65 -19.54 -3.11
CA MET A 294 -8.32 -18.81 -1.88
C MET A 294 -9.58 -18.34 -1.14
N GLU A 295 -10.59 -17.85 -1.85
CA GLU A 295 -11.88 -17.43 -1.27
C GLU A 295 -12.60 -18.62 -0.63
N ALA A 296 -12.59 -19.79 -1.28
CA ALA A 296 -13.16 -21.02 -0.73
C ALA A 296 -12.44 -21.49 0.55
N LYS A 297 -11.15 -21.13 0.72
CA LYS A 297 -10.37 -21.37 1.95
C LYS A 297 -10.58 -20.28 3.01
N GLY A 298 -11.48 -19.34 2.78
CA GLY A 298 -11.81 -18.24 3.69
C GLY A 298 -10.79 -17.10 3.69
N ILE A 299 -9.94 -17.02 2.67
CA ILE A 299 -9.00 -15.90 2.48
C ILE A 299 -9.73 -14.76 1.79
N ASP A 300 -9.71 -13.58 2.41
CA ASP A 300 -10.30 -12.35 1.88
C ASP A 300 -9.29 -11.21 1.70
N LEU A 301 -8.05 -11.43 2.14
CA LEU A 301 -7.00 -10.43 2.13
C LEU A 301 -5.62 -11.00 1.75
N ILE A 302 -4.96 -10.38 0.78
CA ILE A 302 -3.68 -10.87 0.25
C ILE A 302 -2.64 -9.75 0.16
N TRP A 303 -1.41 -10.00 0.58
CA TRP A 303 -0.33 -9.04 0.36
C TRP A 303 0.05 -9.00 -1.12
N ASN A 304 0.17 -7.82 -1.73
CA ASN A 304 0.50 -7.69 -3.14
C ASN A 304 2.02 -7.71 -3.44
N TYR A 305 2.85 -8.04 -2.44
CA TYR A 305 4.32 -8.08 -2.53
C TYR A 305 4.98 -6.74 -2.82
N LEU A 306 4.26 -5.64 -2.59
CA LEU A 306 4.77 -4.30 -2.83
C LEU A 306 4.95 -3.52 -1.54
N ASP A 307 6.22 -3.38 -1.16
CA ASP A 307 6.64 -2.32 -0.27
C ASP A 307 6.73 -1.01 -1.05
N VAL A 308 5.78 -0.09 -0.84
CA VAL A 308 5.69 1.18 -1.59
C VAL A 308 6.81 2.16 -1.26
N MET A 309 7.51 1.94 -0.16
CA MET A 309 8.71 2.67 0.22
C MET A 309 9.48 1.92 1.30
N GLU A 310 10.71 2.35 1.56
CA GLU A 310 11.45 1.98 2.77
C GLU A 310 11.14 2.99 3.88
N GLY A 311 10.61 2.48 5.00
CA GLY A 311 10.27 3.28 6.16
C GLY A 311 11.51 3.88 6.83
N ASN A 312 11.45 5.18 7.12
CA ASN A 312 12.45 5.89 7.90
C ASN A 312 11.80 7.02 8.72
N ALA A 313 12.59 7.91 9.34
CA ALA A 313 12.05 8.97 10.18
C ALA A 313 11.25 10.05 9.43
N LEU A 314 11.44 10.18 8.11
CA LEU A 314 10.78 11.16 7.24
C LEU A 314 9.83 10.54 6.22
N SER A 315 9.99 9.25 5.90
CA SER A 315 9.11 8.49 5.00
C SER A 315 8.43 7.39 5.78
N ASN A 316 7.22 7.66 6.25
CA ASN A 316 6.50 6.80 7.19
C ASN A 316 4.98 6.85 7.03
N ASN A 317 4.46 7.63 6.09
CA ASN A 317 3.04 7.79 5.86
C ASN A 317 2.66 7.32 4.45
N GLN A 318 2.05 6.14 4.36
CA GLN A 318 1.62 5.52 3.10
C GLN A 318 0.55 6.34 2.35
N LEU A 319 -0.14 7.27 3.03
CA LEU A 319 -1.11 8.20 2.42
C LEU A 319 -0.46 9.49 1.89
N SER A 320 0.83 9.68 2.14
CA SER A 320 1.60 10.81 1.61
C SER A 320 2.28 10.38 0.31
N VAL A 321 1.78 10.90 -0.81
CA VAL A 321 2.42 10.70 -2.13
C VAL A 321 3.87 11.19 -2.16
N PHE A 322 4.23 12.12 -1.28
CA PHE A 322 5.57 12.70 -1.19
C PHE A 322 6.58 11.75 -0.52
N ASP A 323 6.11 10.88 0.38
CA ASP A 323 6.98 9.95 1.12
C ASP A 323 7.56 8.85 0.20
N SER A 324 6.94 8.61 -0.97
CA SER A 324 7.37 7.63 -1.97
C SER A 324 7.89 8.33 -3.24
N SER A 325 9.08 8.95 -3.14
CA SER A 325 9.73 9.66 -4.25
C SER A 325 11.27 9.60 -4.17
N ILE A 326 11.96 10.01 -5.24
CA ILE A 326 13.44 10.13 -5.21
C ILE A 326 13.87 11.22 -4.22
N LYS A 327 13.07 12.29 -4.10
CA LYS A 327 13.31 13.37 -3.15
C LYS A 327 13.22 12.88 -1.71
N SER A 328 12.22 12.08 -1.35
CA SER A 328 12.10 11.58 0.03
C SER A 328 13.26 10.70 0.44
N ILE A 329 13.76 9.84 -0.46
CA ILE A 329 14.97 9.02 -0.22
C ILE A 329 16.17 9.92 0.10
N LYS A 330 16.37 11.02 -0.65
CA LYS A 330 17.47 11.96 -0.43
C LYS A 330 17.31 12.74 0.87
N ASP A 331 16.12 13.29 1.12
CA ASP A 331 15.83 14.06 2.33
C ASP A 331 16.02 13.19 3.59
N ALA A 332 15.63 11.92 3.53
CA ALA A 332 15.86 10.95 4.60
C ALA A 332 17.37 10.71 4.83
N ALA A 333 18.14 10.51 3.77
CA ALA A 333 19.59 10.34 3.87
C ALA A 333 20.24 11.59 4.49
N ASP A 334 19.91 12.79 4.02
CA ASP A 334 20.44 14.06 4.53
C ASP A 334 20.09 14.28 6.00
N TRP A 335 18.86 13.93 6.40
CA TRP A 335 18.44 13.97 7.80
C TRP A 335 19.24 13.01 8.68
N HIS A 336 19.49 11.79 8.22
CA HIS A 336 20.33 10.84 8.94
C HIS A 336 21.78 11.35 9.09
N ILE A 337 22.36 11.94 8.03
CA ILE A 337 23.69 12.58 8.09
C ILE A 337 23.69 13.67 9.16
N LYS A 338 22.73 14.60 9.10
CA LYS A 338 22.62 15.74 10.02
C LYS A 338 22.49 15.30 11.48
N ASN A 339 21.78 14.20 11.73
CA ASN A 339 21.54 13.66 13.06
C ASN A 339 22.55 12.59 13.49
N LYS A 340 23.62 12.35 12.72
CA LYS A 340 24.65 11.33 13.00
C LYS A 340 24.09 9.92 13.20
N LEU A 341 23.03 9.59 12.45
CA LEU A 341 22.40 8.28 12.46
C LEU A 341 22.96 7.39 11.35
N PRO A 342 23.00 6.06 11.52
CA PRO A 342 23.45 5.15 10.48
C PRO A 342 22.57 5.26 9.23
N ILE A 343 23.18 5.28 8.06
CA ILE A 343 22.48 5.32 6.76
C ILE A 343 22.68 3.98 6.07
N ASN A 344 21.60 3.42 5.54
CA ASN A 344 21.69 2.22 4.71
C ASN A 344 21.68 2.58 3.23
N LYS A 345 22.79 3.11 2.73
CA LYS A 345 22.94 3.53 1.32
C LYS A 345 22.58 2.43 0.32
N SER A 346 22.85 1.16 0.68
CA SER A 346 22.48 0.03 -0.17
C SER A 346 20.96 -0.10 -0.33
N ARG A 347 20.16 0.23 0.69
CA ARG A 347 18.69 0.19 0.62
C ARG A 347 18.12 1.37 -0.13
N ASP A 348 18.64 2.57 0.11
CA ASP A 348 18.25 3.76 -0.65
C ASP A 348 18.48 3.53 -2.14
N THR A 349 19.63 2.93 -2.48
CA THR A 349 19.96 2.54 -3.85
C THR A 349 19.01 1.47 -4.38
N LYS A 350 18.68 0.43 -3.60
CA LYS A 350 17.73 -0.62 -4.02
C LYS A 350 16.33 -0.05 -4.29
N THR A 351 15.84 0.82 -3.42
CA THR A 351 14.53 1.47 -3.55
C THR A 351 14.50 2.35 -4.78
N TRP A 352 15.54 3.18 -4.96
CA TRP A 352 15.69 4.00 -6.14
C TRP A 352 15.77 3.18 -7.43
N LEU A 353 16.55 2.09 -7.45
CA LEU A 353 16.62 1.20 -8.62
C LEU A 353 15.27 0.54 -8.91
N ALA A 354 14.64 -0.04 -7.89
CA ALA A 354 13.39 -0.79 -8.03
C ALA A 354 12.22 0.08 -8.51
N TYR A 355 12.21 1.37 -8.16
CA TYR A 355 11.02 2.22 -8.32
C TYR A 355 11.28 3.57 -9.01
N GLY A 356 12.46 4.14 -8.84
CA GLY A 356 12.88 5.41 -9.45
C GLY A 356 13.53 5.28 -10.83
N THR A 357 13.77 4.06 -11.31
CA THR A 357 14.39 3.79 -12.62
C THR A 357 13.54 2.82 -13.46
N SER A 358 14.01 2.48 -14.67
CA SER A 358 13.37 1.44 -15.49
C SER A 358 13.79 0.04 -15.02
N GLU A 359 12.91 -0.95 -15.15
CA GLU A 359 13.24 -2.34 -14.78
C GLU A 359 14.47 -2.88 -15.53
N ARG A 360 14.66 -2.43 -16.77
CA ARG A 360 15.83 -2.74 -17.58
C ARG A 360 17.13 -2.24 -16.92
N PHE A 361 17.10 -1.04 -16.35
CA PHE A 361 18.25 -0.46 -15.64
C PHE A 361 18.52 -1.20 -14.33
N ASP A 362 17.51 -1.46 -13.51
CA ASP A 362 17.64 -2.23 -12.27
C ASP A 362 18.25 -3.62 -12.52
N LYS A 363 17.73 -4.38 -13.50
CA LYS A 363 18.30 -5.68 -13.89
C LYS A 363 19.76 -5.56 -14.35
N GLY A 364 20.09 -4.54 -15.16
CA GLY A 364 21.46 -4.28 -15.61
C GLY A 364 22.42 -4.12 -14.43
N ILE A 365 22.05 -3.30 -13.44
CA ILE A 365 22.84 -3.07 -12.23
C ILE A 365 22.93 -4.34 -11.37
N LYS A 366 21.83 -5.08 -11.18
CA LYS A 366 21.84 -6.36 -10.43
C LYS A 366 22.74 -7.40 -11.07
N HIS A 367 22.66 -7.56 -12.40
CA HIS A 367 23.50 -8.49 -13.16
C HIS A 367 24.99 -8.13 -13.04
N PHE A 368 25.31 -6.83 -13.16
CA PHE A 368 26.67 -6.34 -12.95
C PHE A 368 27.17 -6.63 -11.54
N ASN A 369 26.38 -6.30 -10.50
CA ASN A 369 26.72 -6.60 -9.11
C ASN A 369 26.93 -8.11 -8.86
N TRP A 370 26.11 -8.97 -9.46
CA TRP A 370 26.27 -10.42 -9.38
C TRP A 370 27.58 -10.90 -10.02
N LEU A 371 27.91 -10.38 -11.21
CA LEU A 371 29.18 -10.67 -11.88
C LEU A 371 30.39 -10.24 -11.04
N PHE A 372 30.28 -9.10 -10.34
CA PHE A 372 31.31 -8.64 -9.41
C PHE A 372 31.47 -9.57 -8.19
N ARG A 373 30.35 -10.03 -7.61
CA ARG A 373 30.35 -10.93 -6.44
C ARG A 373 30.85 -12.33 -6.76
N LYS A 374 30.63 -12.85 -7.96
CA LYS A 374 31.12 -14.18 -8.40
C LYS A 374 32.62 -14.23 -8.73
N ARG A 375 33.42 -13.22 -8.39
CA ARG A 375 34.87 -13.22 -8.62
C ARG A 375 35.61 -14.28 -7.77
N LYS A 376 35.66 -15.50 -8.29
CA LYS A 376 36.85 -16.37 -8.22
C LYS A 376 37.63 -16.21 -9.54
N LEU A 377 38.65 -15.37 -9.47
CA LEU A 377 39.86 -15.22 -10.30
C LEU A 377 39.91 -15.03 -11.85
N HIS A 378 38.90 -15.22 -12.72
CA HIS A 378 39.17 -15.14 -14.19
C HIS A 378 38.17 -14.36 -15.09
N GLY A 379 37.45 -13.34 -14.55
CA GLY A 379 36.28 -12.75 -15.23
C GLY A 379 36.35 -11.31 -15.76
N HIS A 380 37.52 -10.68 -15.95
CA HIS A 380 37.60 -9.23 -16.24
C HIS A 380 36.89 -8.79 -17.54
N LYS A 381 36.95 -9.58 -18.62
CA LYS A 381 36.28 -9.23 -19.90
C LYS A 381 34.76 -9.26 -19.81
N LYS A 382 34.17 -10.21 -19.06
CA LYS A 382 32.70 -10.31 -18.87
C LYS A 382 32.15 -9.14 -18.05
N ILE A 383 32.92 -8.66 -17.08
CA ILE A 383 32.57 -7.49 -16.26
C ILE A 383 32.64 -6.21 -17.09
N LEU A 384 33.69 -6.01 -17.89
CA LEU A 384 33.81 -4.85 -18.77
C LEU A 384 32.68 -4.83 -19.80
N ALA A 385 32.36 -5.98 -20.41
CA ALA A 385 31.25 -6.12 -21.35
C ALA A 385 29.88 -5.85 -20.70
N ALA A 386 29.66 -6.30 -19.47
CA ALA A 386 28.44 -5.99 -18.72
C ALA A 386 28.37 -4.50 -18.33
N GLY A 387 29.50 -3.89 -17.97
CA GLY A 387 29.59 -2.45 -17.70
C GLY A 387 29.26 -1.61 -18.93
N ILE A 388 29.82 -1.96 -20.10
CA ILE A 388 29.52 -1.30 -21.38
C ILE A 388 28.01 -1.39 -21.72
N LYS A 389 27.35 -2.51 -21.39
CA LYS A 389 25.89 -2.65 -21.59
C LYS A 389 25.04 -1.73 -20.70
N ILE A 390 25.57 -1.27 -19.56
CA ILE A 390 24.90 -0.31 -18.68
C ILE A 390 25.07 1.12 -19.17
N VAL A 391 26.19 1.45 -19.84
CA VAL A 391 26.51 2.82 -20.27
C VAL A 391 25.38 3.48 -21.08
N PRO A 392 24.78 2.86 -22.12
CA PRO A 392 23.66 3.45 -22.85
C PRO A 392 22.44 3.72 -21.96
N MET A 393 22.23 2.88 -20.93
CA MET A 393 21.10 3.03 -20.01
C MET A 393 21.32 4.16 -19.00
N VAL A 394 22.58 4.51 -18.70
CA VAL A 394 22.90 5.71 -17.90
C VAL A 394 22.62 7.00 -18.68
N PHE A 395 22.61 6.95 -20.02
CA PHE A 395 22.22 8.06 -20.89
C PHE A 395 20.73 8.05 -21.28
N ASP A 396 19.92 7.20 -20.64
CA ASP A 396 18.46 7.18 -20.83
C ASP A 396 17.86 8.52 -20.39
N SER A 397 17.27 9.24 -21.34
CA SER A 397 16.71 10.57 -21.12
C SER A 397 15.55 10.56 -20.12
N GLU A 398 14.81 9.45 -19.99
CA GLU A 398 13.77 9.31 -18.97
C GLU A 398 14.35 9.20 -17.57
N ILE A 399 15.46 8.47 -17.41
CA ILE A 399 16.16 8.34 -16.12
C ILE A 399 16.73 9.70 -15.71
N TRP A 400 17.33 10.45 -16.64
CA TRP A 400 17.80 11.82 -16.37
C TRP A 400 16.65 12.75 -16.01
N LYS A 401 15.53 12.68 -16.74
CA LYS A 401 14.34 13.50 -16.47
C LYS A 401 13.80 13.24 -15.05
N LYS A 402 13.63 11.97 -14.68
CA LYS A 402 13.20 11.56 -13.33
C LYS A 402 14.19 12.00 -12.25
N ASN A 403 15.48 11.77 -12.47
CA ASN A 403 16.51 12.03 -11.45
C ASN A 403 16.92 13.49 -11.30
N LEU A 404 16.75 14.34 -12.31
CA LEU A 404 17.11 15.76 -12.25
C LEU A 404 15.88 16.65 -12.03
N PHE A 405 14.83 16.46 -12.82
CA PHE A 405 13.72 17.42 -12.91
C PHE A 405 12.45 16.97 -12.17
N GLU A 406 12.18 15.66 -12.09
CA GLU A 406 10.95 15.12 -11.48
C GLU A 406 11.22 14.42 -10.13
N ARG A 407 12.20 14.87 -9.34
CA ARG A 407 12.61 14.18 -8.09
C ARG A 407 11.48 14.03 -7.07
N ALA A 408 10.57 14.99 -7.02
CA ALA A 408 9.42 15.01 -6.10
C ALA A 408 8.20 14.25 -6.65
N LYS A 409 8.25 13.75 -7.89
CA LYS A 409 7.16 12.99 -8.47
C LYS A 409 7.00 11.67 -7.70
N PRO A 410 5.78 11.35 -7.26
CA PRO A 410 5.49 10.07 -6.64
C PRO A 410 5.83 8.91 -7.57
N PHE A 411 6.30 7.79 -7.03
CA PHE A 411 6.35 6.55 -7.80
C PHE A 411 4.94 6.11 -8.22
N HIS A 412 4.80 5.46 -9.37
CA HIS A 412 3.49 5.20 -10.01
C HIS A 412 2.52 4.45 -9.06
N PHE A 413 2.97 3.38 -8.42
CA PHE A 413 2.18 2.61 -7.46
C PHE A 413 1.77 3.37 -6.18
N SER A 414 2.34 4.55 -5.93
CA SER A 414 2.02 5.42 -4.78
C SER A 414 1.28 6.71 -5.19
N ARG A 415 1.14 7.00 -6.49
CA ARG A 415 0.54 8.24 -7.02
C ARG A 415 -0.86 8.52 -6.47
N PHE A 416 -1.66 7.47 -6.33
CA PHE A 416 -3.00 7.52 -5.71
C PHE A 416 -3.01 6.89 -4.32
N SER A 417 -1.84 6.55 -3.78
CA SER A 417 -1.63 5.97 -2.45
C SER A 417 -2.63 4.86 -2.08
N PRO A 418 -2.87 3.87 -2.96
CA PRO A 418 -3.78 2.79 -2.62
C PRO A 418 -3.23 2.01 -1.42
N VAL A 419 -4.11 1.58 -0.52
CA VAL A 419 -3.70 0.79 0.65
C VAL A 419 -4.29 -0.60 0.54
N PHE A 420 -5.62 -0.66 0.44
CA PHE A 420 -6.37 -1.85 0.07
C PHE A 420 -7.09 -1.58 -1.25
N PHE A 421 -7.12 -2.58 -2.12
CA PHE A 421 -7.79 -2.51 -3.42
C PHE A 421 -8.13 -3.91 -3.93
N LYS A 422 -9.00 -3.99 -4.95
CA LYS A 422 -9.27 -5.26 -5.63
C LYS A 422 -8.24 -5.45 -6.74
N ALA A 423 -7.55 -6.58 -6.76
CA ALA A 423 -6.57 -6.85 -7.82
C ALA A 423 -7.26 -6.94 -9.19
N MET A 424 -6.53 -6.57 -10.25
CA MET A 424 -7.03 -6.78 -11.62
C MET A 424 -7.12 -8.28 -11.95
N ASN A 425 -8.05 -8.62 -12.85
CA ASN A 425 -8.34 -9.98 -13.32
C ASN A 425 -8.86 -10.92 -12.22
N GLN A 426 -9.76 -10.39 -11.39
CA GLN A 426 -10.48 -11.12 -10.34
C GLN A 426 -12.00 -10.89 -10.47
N PRO A 427 -12.64 -11.40 -11.55
CA PRO A 427 -14.05 -11.06 -11.84
C PRO A 427 -15.05 -11.74 -10.90
N PHE A 428 -14.67 -12.82 -10.22
CA PHE A 428 -15.60 -13.70 -9.50
C PHE A 428 -15.51 -13.63 -7.97
N THR A 429 -14.53 -12.90 -7.42
CA THR A 429 -14.31 -12.85 -5.96
C THR A 429 -14.13 -11.41 -5.50
N GLU A 430 -14.27 -11.15 -4.21
CA GLU A 430 -14.08 -9.82 -3.59
C GLU A 430 -12.84 -9.72 -2.68
N ILE A 431 -11.90 -10.66 -2.86
CA ILE A 431 -10.60 -10.64 -2.20
C ILE A 431 -9.93 -9.29 -2.42
N SER A 432 -9.53 -8.66 -1.32
CA SER A 432 -8.75 -7.44 -1.34
C SER A 432 -7.26 -7.78 -1.33
N VAL A 433 -6.47 -6.94 -1.98
CA VAL A 433 -5.02 -6.94 -1.84
C VAL A 433 -4.56 -5.70 -1.10
N PHE A 434 -3.43 -5.78 -0.41
CA PHE A 434 -2.87 -4.64 0.32
C PHE A 434 -1.39 -4.42 0.07
N GLN A 435 -0.96 -3.17 0.27
CA GLN A 435 0.41 -2.69 0.15
C GLN A 435 1.01 -2.36 1.52
N THR A 436 2.34 -2.42 1.60
CA THR A 436 3.08 -2.22 2.84
C THR A 436 4.22 -1.22 2.69
N VAL A 437 4.88 -0.91 3.81
CA VAL A 437 6.13 -0.17 3.88
C VAL A 437 7.18 -1.07 4.50
N SER A 438 8.31 -1.26 3.83
CA SER A 438 9.42 -2.07 4.38
C SER A 438 10.03 -1.34 5.58
N VAL A 439 9.94 -1.92 6.77
CA VAL A 439 10.50 -1.36 8.00
C VAL A 439 11.56 -2.30 8.56
N LYS A 440 12.81 -1.85 8.49
CA LYS A 440 13.99 -2.62 8.91
C LYS A 440 14.88 -1.86 9.91
N ASP A 441 14.44 -0.67 10.28
CA ASP A 441 15.09 0.23 11.22
C ASP A 441 14.01 0.81 12.15
N PHE A 442 13.67 0.02 13.17
CA PHE A 442 12.59 0.32 14.09
C PHE A 442 12.83 1.63 14.84
N ALA A 443 14.09 1.90 15.17
CA ALA A 443 14.47 3.09 15.90
C ALA A 443 14.29 4.38 15.10
N SER A 444 14.54 4.36 13.78
CA SER A 444 14.27 5.53 12.93
C SER A 444 12.77 5.76 12.78
N VAL A 445 12.05 4.71 12.40
CA VAL A 445 10.63 4.76 12.04
C VAL A 445 9.74 5.04 13.25
N PHE A 446 10.10 4.57 14.43
CA PHE A 446 9.34 4.81 15.66
C PHE A 446 10.07 5.78 16.60
N SER A 447 10.92 6.65 16.03
CA SER A 447 11.49 7.78 16.76
C SER A 447 10.43 8.85 17.05
N LYS A 448 10.68 9.70 18.05
CA LYS A 448 9.79 10.82 18.37
C LYS A 448 9.48 11.74 17.16
N PRO A 449 10.46 12.22 16.36
CA PRO A 449 10.17 13.04 15.19
C PRO A 449 9.25 12.36 14.17
N SER A 450 9.47 11.05 13.97
CA SER A 450 8.67 10.23 13.06
C SER A 450 7.21 10.10 13.55
N LEU A 451 7.02 9.79 14.84
CA LEU A 451 5.69 9.71 15.45
C LEU A 451 4.99 11.08 15.48
N ASP A 452 5.71 12.16 15.74
CA ASP A 452 5.14 13.51 15.71
C ASP A 452 4.69 13.90 14.28
N LYS A 453 5.42 13.52 13.23
CA LYS A 453 4.99 13.65 11.83
C LYS A 453 3.70 12.87 11.58
N MET A 454 3.67 11.59 11.96
CA MET A 454 2.48 10.74 11.80
C MET A 454 1.25 11.34 12.49
N LYS A 455 1.40 11.83 13.73
CA LYS A 455 0.32 12.49 14.47
C LYS A 455 -0.19 13.74 13.76
N LYS A 456 0.73 14.59 13.29
CA LYS A 456 0.38 15.80 12.54
C LYS A 456 -0.41 15.49 11.27
N GLU A 457 -0.03 14.42 10.57
CA GLU A 457 -0.61 14.05 9.28
C GLU A 457 -1.80 13.10 9.39
N CYS A 458 -2.12 12.62 10.61
CA CYS A 458 -3.04 11.49 10.82
C CYS A 458 -2.72 10.33 9.85
N GLY A 459 -1.43 10.04 9.73
CA GLY A 459 -0.89 9.15 8.70
C GLY A 459 -1.21 7.68 8.93
N LEU A 460 -1.01 6.87 7.90
CA LEU A 460 -1.13 5.41 7.97
C LEU A 460 0.19 4.75 7.63
N LEU A 461 0.57 3.75 8.42
CA LEU A 461 1.73 2.90 8.17
C LEU A 461 1.34 1.44 8.34
N ILE A 462 1.38 0.65 7.27
CA ILE A 462 1.40 -0.82 7.36
C ILE A 462 2.86 -1.26 7.25
N ALA A 463 3.51 -1.41 8.40
CA ALA A 463 4.93 -1.77 8.50
C ALA A 463 5.11 -3.26 8.23
N HIS A 464 5.78 -3.59 7.13
CA HIS A 464 6.22 -4.95 6.84
C HIS A 464 7.62 -5.17 7.39
N THR A 465 7.74 -6.14 8.29
CA THR A 465 8.88 -6.25 9.21
C THR A 465 9.38 -7.67 9.32
N TYR A 466 10.67 -7.83 9.58
CA TYR A 466 11.26 -9.11 9.96
C TYR A 466 11.65 -9.05 11.44
N PHE A 467 10.75 -9.42 12.35
CA PHE A 467 11.01 -9.27 13.78
C PHE A 467 12.10 -10.23 14.28
N GLY A 468 12.09 -11.48 13.81
CA GLY A 468 13.08 -12.50 14.16
C GLY A 468 14.45 -12.36 13.46
N PHE A 469 14.65 -11.38 12.57
CA PHE A 469 15.89 -11.30 11.79
C PHE A 469 17.07 -10.81 12.62
N LEU A 470 18.15 -11.59 12.68
CA LEU A 470 19.35 -11.32 13.49
C LEU A 470 20.54 -10.70 12.72
N GLY A 471 20.42 -10.55 11.39
CA GLY A 471 21.54 -10.10 10.56
C GLY A 471 21.96 -8.65 10.84
N SER A 472 23.28 -8.42 10.89
CA SER A 472 23.88 -7.11 11.19
C SER A 472 23.61 -6.02 10.13
N ASN A 473 23.19 -6.41 8.93
CA ASN A 473 22.72 -5.50 7.87
C ASN A 473 21.39 -4.82 8.22
N HIS A 474 20.71 -5.23 9.30
CA HIS A 474 19.57 -4.54 9.92
C HIS A 474 20.07 -3.91 11.24
N PRO A 475 20.61 -2.66 11.20
CA PRO A 475 21.40 -2.12 12.31
C PRO A 475 20.61 -1.92 13.61
N ARG A 476 19.29 -1.72 13.50
CA ARG A 476 18.37 -1.45 14.61
C ARG A 476 17.20 -2.44 14.58
N ARG A 477 17.55 -3.71 14.37
CA ARG A 477 16.69 -4.91 14.47
C ARG A 477 16.19 -5.12 15.90
N LEU A 478 15.16 -5.94 16.08
CA LEU A 478 14.50 -6.16 17.37
C LEU A 478 15.38 -6.96 18.33
N PHE A 479 15.97 -8.08 17.89
CA PHE A 479 16.83 -8.92 18.73
C PHE A 479 18.30 -8.86 18.35
N LEU A 480 19.17 -8.99 19.34
CA LEU A 480 20.62 -9.03 19.16
C LEU A 480 21.11 -10.42 18.75
N ASP A 481 20.49 -11.47 19.27
CA ASP A 481 20.86 -12.88 19.08
C ASP A 481 19.67 -13.83 19.25
N GLU A 482 19.92 -15.14 19.10
CA GLU A 482 18.92 -16.22 19.15
C GLU A 482 18.28 -16.42 20.54
N SER A 483 18.88 -15.87 21.60
CA SER A 483 18.33 -16.00 22.96
C SER A 483 17.05 -15.18 23.16
N GLY A 484 16.74 -14.26 22.24
CA GLY A 484 15.68 -13.27 22.39
C GLY A 484 16.14 -12.00 23.11
N ALA A 485 17.45 -11.77 23.25
CA ALA A 485 17.98 -10.54 23.82
C ALA A 485 17.57 -9.32 22.98
N LEU A 486 16.81 -8.39 23.55
CA LEU A 486 16.32 -7.21 22.86
C LEU A 486 17.46 -6.22 22.55
N ASN A 487 17.36 -5.57 21.40
CA ASN A 487 18.16 -4.39 21.09
C ASN A 487 17.58 -3.19 21.87
N PRO A 488 18.33 -2.57 22.80
CA PRO A 488 17.80 -1.51 23.67
C PRO A 488 17.25 -0.30 22.91
N VAL A 489 17.82 0.00 21.73
CA VAL A 489 17.39 1.14 20.91
C VAL A 489 16.04 0.83 20.25
N ALA A 490 15.87 -0.38 19.72
CA ALA A 490 14.60 -0.80 19.13
C ALA A 490 13.51 -0.94 20.21
N GLU A 491 13.86 -1.56 21.35
CA GLU A 491 12.99 -1.68 22.51
C GLU A 491 12.46 -0.32 22.97
N HIS A 492 13.33 0.66 23.16
CA HIS A 492 12.92 2.00 23.57
C HIS A 492 11.89 2.61 22.61
N SER A 493 12.10 2.46 21.31
CA SER A 493 11.20 2.99 20.28
C SER A 493 9.83 2.28 20.26
N PHE A 494 9.79 0.96 20.47
CA PHE A 494 8.53 0.23 20.61
C PHE A 494 7.81 0.58 21.92
N LEU A 495 8.51 0.75 23.04
CA LEU A 495 7.91 1.20 24.29
C LEU A 495 7.35 2.63 24.19
N LEU A 496 8.01 3.50 23.43
CA LEU A 496 7.47 4.83 23.10
C LEU A 496 6.18 4.71 22.27
N LEU A 497 6.19 3.88 21.22
CA LEU A 497 5.00 3.62 20.40
C LEU A 497 3.84 3.06 21.25
N GLY A 498 4.12 2.08 22.11
CA GLY A 498 3.16 1.49 23.04
C GLY A 498 2.49 2.50 23.96
N LYS A 499 3.26 3.47 24.50
CA LYS A 499 2.71 4.57 25.30
C LYS A 499 1.76 5.47 24.52
N GLU A 500 1.99 5.68 23.22
CA GLU A 500 1.08 6.46 22.37
C GLU A 500 -0.22 5.71 22.09
N ILE A 501 -0.13 4.39 21.88
CA ILE A 501 -1.29 3.50 21.68
C ILE A 501 -2.16 3.47 22.93
N GLN A 502 -1.58 3.19 24.09
CA GLN A 502 -2.30 3.11 25.37
C GLN A 502 -2.98 4.43 25.76
N ALA A 503 -2.41 5.56 25.32
CA ALA A 503 -2.99 6.88 25.57
C ALA A 503 -4.04 7.31 24.52
N GLY A 504 -4.42 6.43 23.59
CA GLY A 504 -5.41 6.73 22.54
C GLY A 504 -4.96 7.77 21.51
N ARG A 505 -3.65 8.04 21.42
CA ARG A 505 -3.08 9.03 20.47
C ARG A 505 -2.61 8.39 19.16
N LEU A 506 -2.71 7.07 19.05
CA LEU A 506 -2.36 6.29 17.88
C LEU A 506 -3.21 5.02 17.89
N TRP A 507 -3.75 4.65 16.72
CA TRP A 507 -4.46 3.40 16.55
C TRP A 507 -3.51 2.31 16.07
N ASN A 508 -3.47 1.17 16.77
CA ASN A 508 -2.71 -0.01 16.37
C ASN A 508 -3.64 -1.20 16.12
N PRO A 509 -4.21 -1.30 14.90
CA PRO A 509 -4.98 -2.45 14.46
C PRO A 509 -4.09 -3.59 13.94
N THR A 510 -4.67 -4.78 13.83
CA THR A 510 -4.17 -5.81 12.91
C THR A 510 -4.57 -5.46 11.47
N VAL A 511 -4.04 -6.14 10.44
CA VAL A 511 -4.39 -5.80 9.05
C VAL A 511 -5.85 -6.13 8.77
N LYS A 512 -6.38 -7.25 9.30
CA LYS A 512 -7.80 -7.61 9.21
C LYS A 512 -8.71 -6.57 9.83
N GLU A 513 -8.37 -6.05 11.01
CA GLU A 513 -9.15 -4.98 11.65
C GLU A 513 -9.11 -3.68 10.84
N LEU A 514 -7.93 -3.32 10.31
CA LEU A 514 -7.76 -2.15 9.47
C LEU A 514 -8.56 -2.28 8.16
N HIS A 515 -8.51 -3.45 7.52
CA HIS A 515 -9.26 -3.76 6.30
C HIS A 515 -10.77 -3.71 6.55
N ALA A 516 -11.25 -4.26 7.66
CA ALA A 516 -12.66 -4.21 8.04
C ALA A 516 -13.15 -2.76 8.23
N PHE A 517 -12.35 -1.91 8.90
CA PHE A 517 -12.67 -0.48 9.03
C PHE A 517 -12.67 0.21 7.67
N HIS A 518 -11.67 -0.08 6.85
CA HIS A 518 -11.52 0.44 5.51
C HIS A 518 -12.71 0.09 4.59
N ARG A 519 -13.22 -1.14 4.64
CA ARG A 519 -14.42 -1.52 3.87
C ARG A 519 -15.63 -0.65 4.21
N LYS A 520 -15.77 -0.25 5.48
CA LYS A 520 -16.81 0.70 5.91
C LYS A 520 -16.55 2.11 5.38
N LEU A 521 -15.30 2.57 5.35
CA LEU A 521 -14.94 3.87 4.74
C LEU A 521 -15.27 3.89 3.23
N ASN A 522 -14.97 2.81 2.51
CA ASN A 522 -15.31 2.72 1.09
C ASN A 522 -16.82 2.70 0.81
N GLY A 523 -17.63 2.29 1.79
CA GLY A 523 -19.09 2.37 1.74
C GLY A 523 -19.68 3.67 2.28
N LEU A 524 -18.85 4.66 2.65
CA LEU A 524 -19.32 5.91 3.22
C LEU A 524 -20.22 6.66 2.23
N ALA A 525 -21.44 6.97 2.68
CA ALA A 525 -22.42 7.75 1.95
C ALA A 525 -22.50 9.17 2.51
N PHE A 526 -22.94 10.10 1.67
CA PHE A 526 -23.21 11.47 2.06
C PHE A 526 -24.60 11.87 1.58
N ASP A 527 -25.27 12.73 2.33
CA ASP A 527 -26.61 13.20 2.00
C ASP A 527 -26.78 14.69 2.37
N ILE A 528 -27.81 15.33 1.83
CA ILE A 528 -28.20 16.69 2.20
C ILE A 528 -29.29 16.61 3.25
N ILE A 529 -28.94 16.91 4.50
CA ILE A 529 -29.87 16.93 5.63
C ILE A 529 -30.00 18.38 6.09
N ASN A 530 -31.22 18.92 6.04
CA ASN A 530 -31.53 20.32 6.37
C ASN A 530 -30.69 21.33 5.54
N GLY A 531 -30.45 21.02 4.27
CA GLY A 531 -29.68 21.88 3.36
C GLY A 531 -28.17 21.85 3.58
N GLN A 532 -27.66 20.93 4.41
CA GLN A 532 -26.22 20.77 4.67
C GLN A 532 -25.73 19.39 4.27
N LEU A 533 -24.53 19.32 3.69
CA LEU A 533 -23.86 18.06 3.39
C LEU A 533 -23.46 17.35 4.68
N GLN A 534 -23.93 16.13 4.87
CA GLN A 534 -23.61 15.31 6.05
C GLN A 534 -23.10 13.93 5.63
N ALA A 535 -22.14 13.39 6.39
CA ALA A 535 -21.69 12.02 6.26
C ALA A 535 -22.67 11.07 6.98
N VAL A 536 -23.15 10.04 6.29
CA VAL A 536 -24.14 9.08 6.81
C VAL A 536 -23.45 7.77 7.16
N ASN A 537 -23.72 7.25 8.37
CA ASN A 537 -23.13 6.00 8.86
C ASN A 537 -21.59 5.98 8.84
N ALA A 538 -20.96 7.12 9.13
CA ALA A 538 -19.51 7.23 9.16
C ALA A 538 -18.90 6.24 10.19
N PRO A 539 -17.90 5.43 9.79
CA PRO A 539 -17.29 4.45 10.71
C PRO A 539 -16.37 5.08 11.75
N GLY A 540 -15.99 6.35 11.59
CA GLY A 540 -15.16 7.12 12.51
C GLY A 540 -15.77 8.49 12.81
N GLU A 541 -15.09 9.25 13.67
CA GLU A 541 -15.49 10.61 14.03
C GLU A 541 -15.65 11.51 12.81
N VAL A 542 -16.71 12.30 12.78
CA VAL A 542 -16.97 13.31 11.73
C VAL A 542 -16.77 14.69 12.34
N ARG A 543 -16.03 15.55 11.64
CA ARG A 543 -15.99 16.98 11.94
C ARG A 543 -16.31 17.78 10.68
N TYR A 544 -16.63 19.04 10.89
CA TYR A 544 -17.11 19.95 9.86
C TYR A 544 -16.08 21.06 9.66
N ILE A 545 -15.74 21.36 8.40
CA ILE A 545 -14.69 22.35 8.06
C ILE A 545 -15.25 23.51 7.23
N ASP A 546 -14.73 24.71 7.54
CA ASP A 546 -15.13 26.00 6.95
C ASP A 546 -14.14 26.59 5.92
#